data_AF-A0A7J4EET6-F1
#
_entry.id   AF-A0A7J4EET6-F1
#
_cell.length_a   1.000
_cell.length_b   1.000
_cell.length_c   1.000
_cell.angle_alpha   90.00
_cell.angle_beta   90.00
_cell.angle_gamma   90.00
#
_symmetry.space_group_name_H-M   'P 1'
#
loop_
_entity.id
_entity.type
_entity.pdbx_description
1 polymer ?
#
loop_
_entity_poly.entity_id
_entity_poly.type
_entity_poly.pdbx_seq_one_letter_code
_entity_poly.pdbx_strand_id
1 'polypeptide(L)'
;MFDCMGILFKPIWFDSLGAKSSCTLVKTPDISILIDPGVAVMQPTFPASTAKKLHWKTMGKNAVIKASENVDVIVISHYHYDHYFPDEMRIYRNKLLLVKNPNEYINDSQRKRAENFYSK
;
A
#
# COMPACT_ATOMS: atom_id res chain seq x y z
N MET A 1 1.88 23.13 -21.47
CA MET A 1 1.13 22.09 -20.75
C MET A 1 1.33 20.80 -21.50
N PHE A 2 2.12 19.87 -20.97
CA PHE A 2 2.29 18.57 -21.63
C PHE A 2 1.08 17.72 -21.29
N ASP A 3 0.17 17.65 -22.26
CA ASP A 3 -0.90 16.67 -22.33
C ASP A 3 -0.27 15.27 -22.44
N CYS A 4 -0.14 14.57 -21.32
CA CYS A 4 0.26 13.18 -21.32
C CYS A 4 -1.00 12.33 -21.48
N MET A 5 -1.39 12.03 -22.73
CA MET A 5 -2.43 11.05 -23.08
C MET A 5 -2.08 9.60 -22.67
N GLY A 6 -1.09 9.39 -21.80
CA GLY A 6 -0.52 8.09 -21.48
C GLY A 6 -0.82 7.64 -20.05
N ILE A 7 -0.81 6.33 -19.84
CA ILE A 7 -0.87 5.74 -18.50
C ILE A 7 0.57 5.61 -17.97
N LEU A 8 0.83 6.19 -16.80
CA LEU A 8 2.11 6.06 -16.10
C LEU A 8 1.98 5.01 -14.98
N PHE A 9 2.92 4.07 -14.95
CA PHE A 9 3.09 3.14 -13.84
C PHE A 9 4.39 3.47 -13.10
N LYS A 10 4.28 3.67 -11.78
CA LYS A 10 5.43 3.92 -10.91
C LYS A 10 5.41 2.97 -9.72
N PRO A 11 6.34 2.00 -9.67
CA PRO A 11 6.61 1.24 -8.44
C PRO A 11 7.05 2.21 -7.33
N ILE A 12 6.29 2.26 -6.23
CA ILE A 12 6.59 3.12 -5.09
C ILE A 12 7.50 2.38 -4.10
N TRP A 13 7.11 1.16 -3.73
CA TRP A 13 7.95 0.30 -2.89
C TRP A 13 7.64 -1.17 -3.13
N PHE A 14 8.69 -2.00 -3.12
CA PHE A 14 8.62 -3.44 -3.39
C PHE A 14 9.66 -4.20 -2.56
N ASP A 15 9.49 -5.51 -2.49
CA ASP A 15 10.40 -6.45 -1.82
C ASP A 15 11.88 -6.25 -2.21
N SER A 16 12.14 -5.95 -3.49
CA SER A 16 13.50 -5.69 -4.00
C SER A 16 14.18 -4.45 -3.36
N LEU A 17 13.41 -3.58 -2.70
CA LEU A 17 13.90 -2.42 -1.94
C LEU A 17 14.06 -2.70 -0.43
N GLY A 18 13.97 -3.97 0.00
CA GLY A 18 14.34 -4.41 1.34
C GLY A 18 13.21 -4.38 2.38
N ALA A 19 11.96 -4.14 1.96
CA ALA A 19 10.77 -4.31 2.81
C ALA A 19 9.63 -4.91 1.98
N LYS A 20 8.80 -5.75 2.60
CA LYS A 20 7.66 -6.38 1.93
C LYS A 20 6.67 -5.31 1.49
N SER A 21 6.35 -5.25 0.21
CA SER A 21 5.39 -4.30 -0.36
C SER A 21 5.06 -4.64 -1.82
N SER A 22 3.92 -4.15 -2.30
CA SER A 22 3.56 -4.18 -3.72
C SER A 22 3.00 -2.82 -4.19
N CYS A 23 3.45 -1.74 -3.56
CA CYS A 23 2.82 -0.44 -3.72
C CYS A 23 3.13 0.17 -5.08
N THR A 24 2.09 0.40 -5.89
CA THR A 24 2.21 0.96 -7.24
C THR A 24 1.31 2.17 -7.41
N LEU A 25 1.88 3.27 -7.89
CA LEU A 25 1.13 4.43 -8.33
C LEU A 25 0.84 4.29 -9.83
N VAL A 26 -0.43 4.35 -10.19
CA VAL A 26 -0.90 4.44 -11.57
C VAL A 26 -1.47 5.84 -11.78
N LYS A 27 -1.00 6.56 -12.80
CA LYS A 27 -1.61 7.82 -13.22
C LYS A 27 -2.18 7.66 -14.61
N THR A 28 -3.43 8.08 -14.74
CA THR A 28 -4.15 8.23 -16.01
C THR A 28 -4.32 9.73 -16.30
N PRO A 29 -4.82 10.13 -17.47
CA PRO A 29 -5.12 11.54 -17.74
C PRO A 29 -6.11 12.15 -16.74
N ASP A 30 -7.05 11.35 -16.24
CA ASP A 30 -8.18 11.85 -15.44
C ASP A 30 -8.00 11.64 -13.94
N ILE A 31 -7.40 10.51 -13.54
CA ILE A 31 -7.26 10.11 -12.13
C ILE A 31 -5.93 9.46 -11.82
N SER A 32 -5.62 9.42 -10.53
CA SER A 32 -4.47 8.77 -9.93
C SER A 32 -4.89 7.71 -8.90
N ILE A 33 -4.26 6.54 -9.01
CA ILE A 33 -4.62 5.33 -8.27
C ILE A 33 -3.40 4.82 -7.54
N LEU A 34 -3.51 4.60 -6.23
CA LEU A 34 -2.46 3.94 -5.45
C LEU A 34 -2.92 2.52 -5.07
N ILE A 35 -2.19 1.53 -5.57
CA ILE A 35 -2.50 0.12 -5.35
C ILE A 35 -1.63 -0.39 -4.21
N ASP A 36 -2.26 -1.06 -3.25
CA ASP A 36 -1.65 -1.77 -2.11
C ASP A 36 -0.64 -0.93 -1.29
N PRO A 37 -1.10 0.18 -0.65
CA PRO A 37 -0.25 1.08 0.12
C PRO A 37 0.12 0.51 1.50
N GLY A 38 0.83 -0.62 1.54
CA GLY A 38 1.36 -1.23 2.74
C GLY A 38 2.86 -1.48 2.68
N VAL A 39 3.48 -1.60 3.86
CA VAL A 39 4.90 -1.96 3.99
C VAL A 39 5.10 -2.77 5.27
N ALA A 40 5.69 -3.96 5.15
CA ALA A 40 6.08 -4.78 6.28
C ALA A 40 7.58 -5.10 6.29
N VAL A 41 8.10 -5.47 7.47
CA VAL A 41 9.50 -5.87 7.59
C VAL A 41 9.75 -7.19 6.87
N MET A 42 10.93 -7.34 6.26
CA MET A 42 11.36 -8.61 5.68
C MET A 42 11.46 -9.73 6.72
N GLN A 43 11.25 -10.97 6.27
CA GLN A 43 11.35 -12.18 7.10
C GLN A 43 12.73 -12.30 7.80
N PRO A 44 12.82 -13.08 8.89
CA PRO A 44 14.09 -13.27 9.61
C PRO A 44 15.24 -13.74 8.72
N THR A 45 14.97 -14.64 7.77
CA THR A 45 15.94 -15.25 6.85
C THR A 45 16.39 -14.35 5.69
N PHE A 46 15.78 -13.17 5.51
CA PHE A 46 16.25 -12.22 4.49
C PHE A 46 17.69 -11.79 4.82
N PRO A 47 18.63 -11.78 3.84
CA PRO A 47 20.07 -11.63 4.07
C PRO A 47 20.47 -10.18 4.38
N ALA A 48 19.93 -9.63 5.46
CA ALA A 48 20.26 -8.32 5.99
C ALA A 48 20.07 -8.28 7.51
N SER A 49 20.83 -7.43 8.17
CA SER A 49 20.68 -7.21 9.62
C SER A 49 19.28 -6.68 9.95
N THR A 50 18.80 -6.96 11.15
CA THR A 50 17.52 -6.44 11.66
C THR A 50 17.45 -4.91 11.54
N ALA A 51 18.55 -4.21 11.83
CA ALA A 51 18.63 -2.76 11.69
C ALA A 51 18.39 -2.28 10.25
N LYS A 52 18.99 -2.95 9.24
CA LYS A 52 18.75 -2.63 7.83
C LYS A 52 17.29 -2.87 7.43
N LYS A 53 16.72 -4.02 7.84
CA LYS A 53 15.31 -4.36 7.55
C LYS A 53 14.32 -3.34 8.14
N LEU A 54 14.57 -2.87 9.37
CA LEU A 54 13.76 -1.82 9.98
C LEU A 54 13.96 -0.46 9.29
N HIS A 55 15.19 -0.13 8.92
CA HIS A 55 15.48 1.09 8.18
C HIS A 55 14.73 1.15 6.84
N TRP A 56 14.80 0.08 6.03
CA TRP A 56 14.09 -0.01 4.76
C TRP A 56 12.57 0.02 4.94
N LYS A 57 12.03 -0.65 5.97
CA LYS A 57 10.60 -0.54 6.30
C LYS A 57 10.20 0.91 6.54
N THR A 58 10.99 1.68 7.31
CA THR A 58 10.73 3.09 7.57
C THR A 58 10.81 3.93 6.29
N MET A 59 11.82 3.71 5.45
CA MET A 59 11.92 4.38 4.15
C MET A 59 10.71 4.09 3.26
N GLY A 60 10.32 2.81 3.15
CA GLY A 60 9.15 2.39 2.39
C GLY A 60 7.87 3.00 2.92
N LYS A 61 7.67 2.98 4.24
CA LYS A 61 6.50 3.62 4.87
C LYS A 61 6.41 5.09 4.49
N ASN A 62 7.52 5.83 4.56
CA ASN A 62 7.55 7.25 4.20
C ASN A 62 7.27 7.46 2.70
N ALA A 63 7.82 6.62 1.82
CA ALA A 63 7.59 6.70 0.38
C ALA A 63 6.10 6.44 0.03
N VAL A 64 5.49 5.42 0.62
CA VAL A 64 4.08 5.07 0.43
C VAL A 64 3.14 6.16 0.96
N ILE A 65 3.39 6.69 2.16
CA ILE A 65 2.60 7.80 2.72
C ILE A 65 2.68 9.01 1.80
N LYS A 66 3.88 9.40 1.37
CA LYS A 66 4.05 10.53 0.44
C LYS A 66 3.33 10.29 -0.89
N ALA A 67 3.37 9.07 -1.42
CA ALA A 67 2.64 8.73 -2.64
C ALA A 67 1.12 8.82 -2.46
N SER A 68 0.60 8.56 -1.26
CA SER A 68 -0.84 8.60 -0.96
C SER A 68 -1.44 10.00 -0.82
N GLU A 69 -0.62 11.04 -0.63
CA GLU A 69 -1.12 12.40 -0.39
C GLU A 69 -2.00 12.89 -1.55
N ASN A 70 -1.56 12.68 -2.78
CA ASN A 70 -2.16 13.23 -4.00
C ASN A 70 -2.68 12.13 -4.93
N VAL A 71 -3.53 11.25 -4.39
CA VAL A 71 -4.26 10.23 -5.18
C VAL A 71 -5.76 10.28 -4.96
N ASP A 72 -6.51 9.96 -6.01
CA ASP A 72 -7.97 9.99 -6.03
C ASP A 72 -8.56 8.66 -5.53
N VAL A 73 -7.89 7.56 -5.89
CA VAL A 73 -8.32 6.19 -5.58
C VAL A 73 -7.23 5.42 -4.85
N ILE A 74 -7.62 4.63 -3.86
CA ILE A 74 -6.74 3.62 -3.25
C ILE A 74 -7.36 2.24 -3.45
N VAL A 75 -6.53 1.30 -3.89
CA VAL A 75 -6.88 -0.11 -4.02
C VAL A 75 -6.21 -0.90 -2.90
N ILE A 76 -6.95 -1.78 -2.22
CA ILE A 76 -6.40 -2.79 -1.30
C ILE A 76 -6.84 -4.16 -1.79
N SER A 77 -5.90 -4.91 -2.37
CA SER A 77 -6.14 -6.23 -2.94
C SER A 77 -6.50 -7.26 -1.88
N HIS A 78 -5.90 -7.17 -0.68
CA HIS A 78 -6.14 -8.05 0.45
C HIS A 78 -5.53 -7.52 1.76
N TYR A 79 -5.79 -8.17 2.89
CA TYR A 79 -5.52 -7.63 4.24
C TYR A 79 -4.24 -8.17 4.88
N HIS A 80 -3.14 -8.20 4.14
CA HIS A 80 -1.80 -8.33 4.72
C HIS A 80 -1.16 -6.95 4.94
N TYR A 81 -0.36 -6.77 6.00
CA TYR A 81 0.15 -5.45 6.40
C TYR A 81 1.18 -4.83 5.44
N ASP A 82 1.67 -5.62 4.49
CA ASP A 82 2.44 -5.18 3.32
C ASP A 82 1.57 -4.67 2.17
N HIS A 83 0.23 -4.73 2.27
CA HIS A 83 -0.72 -4.20 1.28
C HIS A 83 -1.59 -3.04 1.79
N TYR A 84 -1.65 -2.81 3.10
CA TYR A 84 -2.36 -1.66 3.67
C TYR A 84 -1.78 -1.23 5.03
N PHE A 85 -2.08 0.00 5.46
CA PHE A 85 -1.77 0.49 6.80
C PHE A 85 -3.00 0.45 7.70
N PRO A 86 -3.05 -0.43 8.72
CA PRO A 86 -4.20 -0.51 9.61
C PRO A 86 -4.35 0.72 10.52
N ASP A 87 -3.27 1.46 10.79
CA ASP A 87 -3.28 2.54 11.80
C ASP A 87 -3.01 3.93 11.20
N GLU A 88 -2.71 4.02 9.91
CA GLU A 88 -2.40 5.30 9.25
C GLU A 88 -3.64 5.85 8.50
N MET A 89 -4.74 6.05 9.22
CA MET A 89 -6.04 6.36 8.59
C MET A 89 -6.06 7.62 7.72
N ARG A 90 -5.12 8.55 7.95
CA ARG A 90 -5.00 9.76 7.15
C ARG A 90 -4.79 9.49 5.66
N ILE A 91 -4.17 8.37 5.29
CA ILE A 91 -3.91 8.07 3.87
C ILE A 91 -5.17 7.72 3.09
N TYR A 92 -6.24 7.31 3.78
CA TYR A 92 -7.50 6.88 3.16
C TYR A 92 -8.56 7.97 3.10
N ARG A 93 -8.39 9.08 3.83
CA ARG A 93 -9.40 10.14 3.94
C ARG A 93 -9.62 10.84 2.60
N ASN A 94 -10.89 11.14 2.30
CA ASN A 94 -11.34 11.87 1.10
C ASN A 94 -10.90 11.20 -0.22
N LYS A 95 -10.84 9.87 -0.26
CA LYS A 95 -10.47 9.08 -1.44
C LYS A 95 -11.51 8.00 -1.67
N LEU A 96 -11.66 7.58 -2.93
CA LEU A 96 -12.41 6.37 -3.24
C LEU A 96 -11.57 5.15 -2.86
N LEU A 97 -12.14 4.24 -2.07
CA LEU A 97 -11.49 2.99 -1.68
C LEU A 97 -12.09 1.82 -2.45
N LEU A 98 -11.25 1.10 -3.21
CA LEU A 98 -11.60 -0.14 -3.87
C LEU A 98 -10.88 -1.28 -3.14
N VAL A 99 -11.57 -1.92 -2.21
CA VAL A 99 -10.94 -2.84 -1.26
C VAL A 99 -11.59 -4.21 -1.30
N LYS A 100 -10.82 -5.24 -0.96
CA LYS A 100 -11.29 -6.62 -0.89
C LYS A 100 -12.55 -6.73 -0.01
N ASN A 101 -13.63 -7.30 -0.57
CA ASN A 101 -14.84 -7.58 0.20
C ASN A 101 -14.53 -8.48 1.41
N PRO A 102 -14.79 -8.05 2.66
CA PRO A 102 -14.51 -8.83 3.86
C PRO A 102 -15.43 -10.05 4.02
N ASN A 103 -16.48 -10.18 3.20
CA ASN A 103 -17.45 -11.27 3.28
C ASN A 103 -17.23 -12.39 2.27
N GLU A 104 -16.37 -12.21 1.27
CA GLU A 104 -16.24 -13.15 0.15
C GLU A 104 -14.79 -13.59 -0.08
N TYR A 105 -14.57 -14.88 -0.34
CA TYR A 105 -13.27 -15.46 -0.71
C TYR A 105 -12.10 -14.94 0.16
N ILE A 106 -12.26 -15.02 1.48
CA ILE A 106 -11.33 -14.47 2.47
C ILE A 106 -11.23 -15.40 3.68
N ASN A 107 -10.02 -15.62 4.17
CA ASN A 107 -9.77 -16.42 5.38
C ASN A 107 -10.01 -15.61 6.66
N ASP A 108 -10.13 -16.29 7.80
CA ASP A 108 -10.47 -15.67 9.09
C ASP A 108 -9.46 -14.61 9.55
N SER A 109 -8.16 -14.85 9.34
CA SER A 109 -7.14 -13.87 9.71
C SER A 109 -7.27 -12.57 8.91
N GLN A 110 -7.59 -12.66 7.62
CA GLN A 110 -7.79 -11.49 6.78
C GLN A 110 -9.13 -10.82 7.06
N ARG A 111 -10.19 -11.59 7.34
CA ARG A 111 -11.50 -11.09 7.77
C ARG A 111 -11.38 -10.24 9.04
N LYS A 112 -10.71 -10.76 10.08
CA LYS A 112 -10.48 -10.02 11.33
C LYS A 112 -9.73 -8.69 11.10
N ARG A 113 -8.75 -8.71 10.19
CA ARG A 113 -7.98 -7.51 9.81
C ARG A 113 -8.83 -6.50 9.04
N ALA A 114 -9.74 -6.98 8.19
CA ALA A 114 -10.70 -6.16 7.49
C ALA A 114 -11.70 -5.52 8.46
N GLU A 115 -12.27 -6.29 9.39
CA GLU A 115 -13.19 -5.79 10.43
C GLU A 115 -12.54 -4.67 11.25
N ASN A 116 -11.29 -4.86 11.70
CA ASN A 116 -10.53 -3.81 12.39
C ASN A 116 -10.25 -2.58 11.50
N PHE A 117 -10.08 -2.77 10.19
CA PHE A 117 -9.89 -1.67 9.26
C PHE A 117 -11.18 -0.84 9.09
N TYR A 118 -12.33 -1.50 8.95
CA TYR A 118 -13.63 -0.85 8.79
C TYR A 118 -14.19 -0.23 10.07
N SER A 119 -13.68 -0.60 11.25
CA SER A 119 -14.12 -0.03 12.52
C SER A 119 -13.47 1.33 12.86
N LYS A 120 -12.76 1.96 11.92
CA LYS A 120 -11.98 3.19 12.10
C LYS A 120 -12.48 4.31 11.19
#